data_AF-A0A951ZJW9-F1
#
_entry.id   AF-A0A951ZJW9-F1
#
_cell.length_a   1.000
_cell.length_b   1.000
_cell.length_c   1.000
_cell.angle_alpha   90.00
_cell.angle_beta   90.00
_cell.angle_gamma   90.00
#
_symmetry.space_group_name_H-M   'P 1'
#
loop_
_entity.id
_entity.type
_entity.pdbx_description
1 polymer ?
#
loop_
_entity_poly.entity_id
_entity_poly.type
_entity_poly.pdbx_seq_one_letter_code
_entity_poly.pdbx_strand_id
1 'polypeptide(L)'
;ILYTLVPDSTARYSCAHTKRDAIRLTSGTFIHEMQHMISFFQHVIARGGEAEEPWLNEGLSHIAEEAASRLYEARFPPPSGRGTAEQIFPDSAQAFITPQLLNSYVYLNSTASHSVTTYEGAGSLEERGAAWLFLRWLADHKGEAIFSRLVQSPRRGIANVEAVADESFASLFGDFTLAIWGDSLVGVPRDRVPARYRFLSRNLRQLMARQALIAGWPDPFPVKPVRVPVGGFAEGPLVPGTMVYGSLGPFTAGQTPVTLTFTRQDGSAFGAGDGAQLGILRVK
;
A
#
# COMPACT_ATOMS: atom_id res chain seq x y z
N ILE A 1 -23.47 -6.40 -10.41
CA ILE A 1 -24.25 -5.32 -11.08
C ILE A 1 -23.54 -4.03 -10.73
N LEU A 2 -23.30 -3.15 -11.70
CA LEU A 2 -22.66 -1.85 -11.47
C LEU A 2 -23.71 -0.74 -11.46
N TYR A 3 -23.71 0.06 -10.40
CA TYR A 3 -24.44 1.33 -10.33
C TYR A 3 -23.44 2.48 -10.46
N THR A 4 -23.81 3.53 -11.18
CA THR A 4 -22.90 4.67 -11.40
C THR A 4 -23.63 6.00 -11.24
N LEU A 5 -22.88 7.03 -10.85
CA LEU A 5 -23.38 8.38 -10.69
C LEU A 5 -23.80 8.96 -12.04
N VAL A 6 -25.02 9.51 -12.11
CA VAL A 6 -25.51 10.30 -13.24
C VAL A 6 -25.44 11.78 -12.87
N PRO A 7 -25.02 12.69 -13.77
CA PRO A 7 -25.03 14.12 -13.49
C PRO A 7 -26.42 14.64 -13.10
N ASP A 8 -26.49 15.42 -12.04
CA ASP A 8 -27.68 16.17 -11.60
C ASP A 8 -27.27 17.60 -11.27
N SER A 9 -26.88 18.36 -12.28
CA SER A 9 -26.31 19.71 -12.10
C SER A 9 -27.27 20.70 -11.43
N THR A 10 -28.57 20.42 -11.44
CA THR A 10 -29.62 21.26 -10.86
C THR A 10 -30.12 20.77 -9.51
N ALA A 11 -29.52 19.70 -8.96
CA ALA A 11 -29.94 19.07 -7.71
C ALA A 11 -31.44 18.73 -7.66
N ARG A 12 -31.98 18.19 -8.76
CA ARG A 12 -33.40 17.83 -8.84
C ARG A 12 -33.72 16.55 -8.07
N TYR A 13 -32.78 15.62 -8.00
CA TYR A 13 -32.95 14.28 -7.43
C TYR A 13 -31.91 13.95 -6.35
N SER A 14 -30.74 14.57 -6.38
CA SER A 14 -29.66 14.40 -5.39
C SER A 14 -28.90 15.71 -5.13
N CYS A 15 -27.81 15.67 -4.36
CA CYS A 15 -26.87 16.79 -4.33
C CYS A 15 -26.32 17.09 -5.74
N ALA A 16 -26.01 18.37 -5.99
CA ALA A 16 -25.60 18.84 -7.31
C ALA A 16 -24.28 18.19 -7.74
N HIS A 17 -24.30 17.51 -8.87
CA HIS A 17 -23.09 16.97 -9.51
C HIS A 17 -23.06 17.35 -10.98
N THR A 18 -21.98 18.01 -11.41
CA THR A 18 -21.83 18.38 -12.82
C THR A 18 -21.47 17.18 -13.68
N LYS A 19 -21.63 17.30 -15.00
CA LYS A 19 -21.11 16.30 -15.96
C LYS A 19 -19.62 16.02 -15.76
N ARG A 20 -18.85 17.06 -15.45
CA ARG A 20 -17.40 16.94 -15.21
C ARG A 20 -17.12 16.13 -13.95
N ASP A 21 -17.90 16.34 -12.88
CA ASP A 21 -17.76 15.57 -11.64
C ASP A 21 -18.08 14.10 -11.87
N ALA A 22 -19.19 13.81 -12.55
CA ALA A 22 -19.57 12.44 -12.87
C ALA A 22 -18.45 11.73 -13.64
N ILE A 23 -17.98 12.29 -14.76
CA ILE A 23 -16.89 11.68 -15.55
C ILE A 23 -15.64 11.44 -14.69
N ARG A 24 -15.25 12.41 -13.87
CA ARG A 24 -14.07 12.30 -13.01
C ARG A 24 -14.21 11.20 -11.96
N LEU A 25 -15.38 11.07 -11.33
CA LEU A 25 -15.63 10.13 -10.24
C LEU A 25 -15.93 8.71 -10.75
N THR A 26 -16.64 8.58 -11.86
CA THR A 26 -17.11 7.29 -12.35
C THR A 26 -16.04 6.52 -13.12
N SER A 27 -15.04 7.19 -13.70
CA SER A 27 -14.05 6.52 -14.55
C SER A 27 -13.18 5.54 -13.75
N GLY A 28 -12.61 5.96 -12.62
CA GLY A 28 -11.84 5.07 -11.73
C GLY A 28 -12.74 3.99 -11.12
N THR A 29 -13.89 4.41 -10.57
CA THR A 29 -14.89 3.51 -9.98
C THR A 29 -15.34 2.41 -10.94
N PHE A 30 -15.57 2.73 -12.23
CA PHE A 30 -15.96 1.71 -13.21
C PHE A 30 -14.89 0.62 -13.35
N ILE A 31 -13.61 1.00 -13.42
CA ILE A 31 -12.50 0.05 -13.56
C ILE A 31 -12.35 -0.79 -12.29
N HIS A 32 -12.50 -0.15 -11.13
CA HIS A 32 -12.52 -0.80 -9.82
C HIS A 32 -13.59 -1.91 -9.75
N GLU A 33 -14.84 -1.56 -10.04
CA GLU A 33 -15.96 -2.51 -9.95
C GLU A 33 -15.91 -3.58 -11.05
N MET A 34 -15.37 -3.25 -12.22
CA MET A 34 -15.12 -4.24 -13.27
C MET A 34 -14.08 -5.27 -12.81
N GLN A 35 -13.04 -4.86 -12.08
CA GLN A 35 -12.07 -5.80 -11.51
C GLN A 35 -12.77 -6.79 -10.58
N HIS A 36 -13.66 -6.33 -9.69
CA HIS A 36 -14.42 -7.23 -8.81
C HIS A 36 -15.26 -8.25 -9.59
N MET A 37 -15.90 -7.83 -10.69
CA MET A 37 -16.64 -8.74 -11.54
C MET A 37 -15.73 -9.80 -12.20
N ILE A 38 -14.55 -9.40 -12.67
CA ILE A 38 -13.56 -10.31 -13.25
C ILE A 38 -13.07 -11.29 -12.17
N SER A 39 -12.73 -10.79 -10.98
CA SER A 39 -12.31 -11.58 -9.82
C SER A 39 -13.36 -12.64 -9.45
N PHE A 40 -14.61 -12.22 -9.27
CA PHE A 40 -15.72 -13.13 -8.97
C PHE A 40 -15.91 -14.19 -10.06
N PHE A 41 -15.85 -13.80 -11.34
CA PHE A 41 -15.94 -14.77 -12.43
C PHE A 41 -14.81 -15.80 -12.36
N GLN A 42 -13.56 -15.36 -12.15
CA GLN A 42 -12.41 -16.25 -12.15
C GLN A 42 -12.42 -17.20 -10.94
N HIS A 43 -12.67 -16.70 -9.74
CA HIS A 43 -12.66 -17.51 -8.53
C HIS A 43 -13.90 -18.42 -8.41
N VAL A 44 -15.11 -17.87 -8.66
CA VAL A 44 -16.37 -18.58 -8.40
C VAL A 44 -16.86 -19.31 -9.65
N ILE A 45 -17.03 -18.61 -10.77
CA ILE A 45 -17.68 -19.19 -11.95
C ILE A 45 -16.74 -20.14 -12.70
N ALA A 46 -15.52 -19.71 -12.99
CA ALA A 46 -14.58 -20.46 -13.82
C ALA A 46 -13.89 -21.61 -13.04
N ARG A 47 -13.75 -21.48 -11.72
CA ARG A 47 -13.02 -22.45 -10.87
C ARG A 47 -13.89 -23.16 -9.83
N GLY A 48 -15.15 -22.79 -9.67
CA GLY A 48 -16.06 -23.39 -8.69
C GLY A 48 -15.65 -23.16 -7.23
N GLY A 49 -14.85 -22.12 -6.96
CA GLY A 49 -14.38 -21.77 -5.62
C GLY A 49 -15.25 -20.73 -4.92
N GLU A 50 -14.75 -20.23 -3.78
CA GLU A 50 -15.31 -19.06 -3.10
C GLU A 50 -14.74 -17.76 -3.68
N ALA A 51 -15.40 -16.63 -3.41
CA ALA A 51 -14.84 -15.32 -3.75
C ALA A 51 -13.50 -15.07 -3.03
N GLU A 52 -12.66 -14.25 -3.67
CA GLU A 52 -11.39 -13.78 -3.11
C GLU A 52 -11.62 -13.04 -1.77
N GLU A 53 -10.64 -13.13 -0.88
CA GLU A 53 -10.69 -12.43 0.41
C GLU A 53 -10.78 -10.91 0.20
N PRO A 54 -11.57 -10.19 1.01
CA PRO A 54 -11.87 -8.77 0.79
C PRO A 54 -10.63 -7.91 0.56
N TRP A 55 -9.58 -8.08 1.38
CA TRP A 55 -8.37 -7.25 1.31
C TRP A 55 -7.65 -7.38 -0.03
N LEU A 56 -7.52 -8.62 -0.54
CA LEU A 56 -6.79 -8.90 -1.78
C LEU A 56 -7.62 -8.50 -3.00
N ASN A 57 -8.94 -8.76 -2.95
CA ASN A 57 -9.87 -8.36 -4.00
C ASN A 57 -9.88 -6.82 -4.15
N GLU A 58 -10.00 -6.09 -3.06
CA GLU A 58 -9.99 -4.61 -3.02
C GLU A 58 -8.64 -4.01 -3.43
N GLY A 59 -7.54 -4.59 -2.94
CA GLY A 59 -6.20 -4.22 -3.37
C GLY A 59 -6.03 -4.37 -4.88
N LEU A 60 -6.47 -5.48 -5.47
CA LEU A 60 -6.39 -5.72 -6.91
C LEU A 60 -7.30 -4.76 -7.71
N SER A 61 -8.46 -4.36 -7.20
CA SER A 61 -9.28 -3.31 -7.80
C SER A 61 -8.56 -1.96 -7.86
N HIS A 62 -7.87 -1.56 -6.79
CA HIS A 62 -7.05 -0.35 -6.79
C HIS A 62 -5.82 -0.46 -7.71
N ILE A 63 -5.26 -1.66 -7.89
CA ILE A 63 -4.23 -1.90 -8.91
C ILE A 63 -4.81 -1.76 -10.32
N ALA A 64 -6.05 -2.19 -10.57
CA ALA A 64 -6.71 -2.01 -11.86
C ALA A 64 -6.92 -0.52 -12.21
N GLU A 65 -7.29 0.30 -11.21
CA GLU A 65 -7.29 1.76 -11.37
C GLU A 65 -5.89 2.28 -11.74
N GLU A 66 -4.83 1.90 -11.02
CA GLU A 66 -3.47 2.31 -11.37
C GLU A 66 -3.06 1.88 -12.79
N ALA A 67 -3.47 0.69 -13.24
CA ALA A 67 -3.18 0.22 -14.60
C ALA A 67 -3.79 1.17 -15.65
N ALA A 68 -4.98 1.72 -15.39
CA ALA A 68 -5.58 2.74 -16.23
C ALA A 68 -4.82 4.08 -16.15
N SER A 69 -4.36 4.47 -14.95
CA SER A 69 -3.49 5.65 -14.78
C SER A 69 -2.23 5.55 -15.65
N ARG A 70 -1.55 4.39 -15.62
CA ARG A 70 -0.34 4.10 -16.41
C ARG A 70 -0.60 4.19 -17.91
N LEU A 71 -1.77 3.75 -18.39
CA LEU A 71 -2.15 3.89 -19.79
C LEU A 71 -2.19 5.37 -20.23
N TYR A 72 -2.75 6.25 -19.40
CA TYR A 72 -2.81 7.69 -19.69
C TYR A 72 -1.47 8.38 -19.51
N GLU A 73 -0.65 7.96 -18.54
CA GLU A 73 0.73 8.43 -18.39
C GLU A 73 1.58 8.13 -19.62
N ALA A 74 1.47 6.93 -20.19
CA ALA A 74 2.20 6.55 -21.41
C ALA A 74 1.79 7.40 -22.62
N ARG A 75 0.51 7.84 -22.68
CA ARG A 75 0.01 8.73 -23.75
C ARG A 75 0.45 10.18 -23.56
N PHE A 76 0.69 10.60 -22.31
CA PHE A 76 1.07 11.96 -21.94
C PHE A 76 2.28 11.97 -20.99
N PRO A 77 3.47 11.58 -21.48
CA PRO A 77 4.66 11.52 -20.65
C PRO A 77 5.05 12.93 -20.15
N PRO A 78 5.71 13.05 -18.98
CA PRO A 78 6.20 14.34 -18.50
C PRO A 78 7.02 15.09 -19.57
N PRO A 79 6.79 16.41 -19.76
CA PRO A 79 5.87 17.28 -19.02
C PRO A 79 4.44 17.38 -19.60
N SER A 80 4.10 16.66 -20.68
CA SER A 80 2.84 16.80 -21.42
C SER A 80 1.59 16.46 -20.60
N GLY A 81 0.45 17.06 -20.97
CA GLY A 81 -0.86 16.72 -20.41
C GLY A 81 -1.06 17.07 -18.93
N ARG A 82 -0.33 18.05 -18.41
CA ARG A 82 -0.43 18.54 -17.03
C ARG A 82 -0.95 19.98 -17.03
N GLY A 83 -1.96 20.25 -16.23
CA GLY A 83 -2.49 21.59 -16.01
C GLY A 83 -1.58 22.47 -15.15
N THR A 84 -0.71 21.87 -14.33
CA THR A 84 0.26 22.63 -13.52
C THR A 84 1.63 21.93 -13.47
N ALA A 85 2.69 22.70 -13.23
CA ALA A 85 4.06 22.16 -13.07
C ALA A 85 4.18 21.27 -11.83
N GLU A 86 3.21 21.39 -10.92
CA GLU A 86 3.16 20.72 -9.65
C GLU A 86 2.63 19.27 -9.71
N GLN A 87 2.05 18.86 -10.83
CA GLN A 87 1.42 17.54 -10.94
C GLN A 87 2.45 16.44 -11.25
N ILE A 88 2.34 15.31 -10.54
CA ILE A 88 3.12 14.10 -10.82
C ILE A 88 2.61 13.45 -12.11
N PHE A 89 1.30 13.30 -12.20
CA PHE A 89 0.59 12.57 -13.25
C PHE A 89 -0.14 13.55 -14.18
N PRO A 90 -0.29 13.23 -15.48
CA PRO A 90 -1.11 14.04 -16.36
C PRO A 90 -2.57 14.10 -15.87
N ASP A 91 -3.30 15.15 -16.27
CA ASP A 91 -4.69 15.41 -15.88
C ASP A 91 -5.61 14.21 -16.16
N SER A 92 -5.35 13.50 -17.26
CA SER A 92 -6.09 12.30 -17.67
C SER A 92 -5.85 11.07 -16.80
N ALA A 93 -4.76 11.04 -16.03
CA ALA A 93 -4.37 9.89 -15.19
C ALA A 93 -4.75 10.08 -13.71
N GLN A 94 -4.96 11.32 -13.25
CA GLN A 94 -5.16 11.64 -11.83
C GLN A 94 -6.41 10.98 -11.22
N ALA A 95 -7.50 10.90 -11.97
CA ALA A 95 -8.74 10.26 -11.50
C ALA A 95 -8.57 8.77 -11.16
N PHE A 96 -7.49 8.13 -11.61
CA PHE A 96 -7.22 6.71 -11.45
C PHE A 96 -6.11 6.39 -10.43
N ILE A 97 -5.50 7.41 -9.81
CA ILE A 97 -4.33 7.20 -8.93
C ILE A 97 -4.33 8.07 -7.68
N THR A 98 -4.93 9.25 -7.73
CA THR A 98 -4.97 10.16 -6.59
C THR A 98 -5.66 9.56 -5.36
N PRO A 99 -6.80 8.83 -5.47
CA PRO A 99 -7.41 8.19 -4.30
C PRO A 99 -6.46 7.21 -3.61
N GLN A 100 -5.70 6.41 -4.38
CA GLN A 100 -4.77 5.42 -3.84
C GLN A 100 -3.59 6.09 -3.13
N LEU A 101 -3.11 7.23 -3.63
CA LEU A 101 -2.04 8.01 -2.97
C LEU A 101 -2.52 8.62 -1.65
N LEU A 102 -3.75 9.14 -1.61
CA LEU A 102 -4.35 9.67 -0.38
C LEU A 102 -4.54 8.58 0.66
N ASN A 103 -5.14 7.45 0.26
CA ASN A 103 -5.35 6.26 1.10
C ASN A 103 -4.03 5.72 1.65
N SER A 104 -2.99 5.66 0.81
CA SER A 104 -1.64 5.25 1.23
C SER A 104 -1.03 6.22 2.23
N TYR A 105 -1.22 7.52 2.04
CA TYR A 105 -0.69 8.51 2.97
C TYR A 105 -1.32 8.37 4.37
N VAL A 106 -2.65 8.23 4.44
CA VAL A 106 -3.34 8.05 5.74
C VAL A 106 -3.02 6.70 6.39
N TYR A 107 -2.83 5.65 5.60
CA TYR A 107 -2.32 4.37 6.07
C TYR A 107 -0.92 4.50 6.68
N LEU A 108 0.00 5.17 5.97
CA LEU A 108 1.38 5.34 6.44
C LEU A 108 1.45 6.11 7.76
N ASN A 109 0.48 6.99 8.04
CA ASN A 109 0.32 7.68 9.34
C ASN A 109 -0.26 6.78 10.46
N SER A 110 -0.78 5.59 10.14
CA SER A 110 -1.57 4.74 11.04
C SER A 110 -1.25 3.24 10.90
N THR A 111 -0.03 2.93 10.45
CA THR A 111 0.42 1.54 10.16
C THR A 111 0.30 0.57 11.33
N ALA A 112 0.26 1.06 12.58
CA ALA A 112 0.11 0.26 13.79
C ALA A 112 -1.34 -0.16 14.07
N SER A 113 -2.33 0.55 13.52
CA SER A 113 -3.76 0.33 13.80
C SER A 113 -4.56 -0.23 12.62
N HIS A 114 -4.02 -0.23 11.40
CA HIS A 114 -4.71 -0.73 10.21
C HIS A 114 -3.96 -1.89 9.58
N SER A 115 -4.66 -2.99 9.35
CA SER A 115 -4.09 -4.22 8.82
C SER A 115 -4.01 -4.20 7.30
N VAL A 116 -2.96 -4.81 6.75
CA VAL A 116 -2.86 -5.06 5.29
C VAL A 116 -3.77 -6.21 4.86
N THR A 117 -3.98 -7.20 5.72
CA THR A 117 -4.62 -8.48 5.37
C THR A 117 -5.97 -8.71 6.01
N THR A 118 -6.36 -7.89 6.98
CA THR A 118 -7.62 -8.05 7.71
C THR A 118 -8.41 -6.75 7.59
N TYR A 119 -9.43 -6.75 6.74
CA TYR A 119 -10.31 -5.58 6.60
C TYR A 119 -11.39 -5.60 7.67
N GLU A 120 -11.65 -4.44 8.26
CA GLU A 120 -12.87 -4.23 9.04
C GLU A 120 -14.04 -3.89 8.10
N GLY A 121 -15.09 -4.72 8.11
CA GLY A 121 -16.26 -4.53 7.25
C GLY A 121 -15.90 -4.54 5.75
N ALA A 122 -16.12 -3.41 5.07
CA ALA A 122 -15.80 -3.25 3.65
C ALA A 122 -14.37 -2.70 3.39
N GLY A 123 -13.56 -2.55 4.43
CA GLY A 123 -12.21 -1.97 4.33
C GLY A 123 -12.19 -0.46 4.47
N SER A 124 -11.42 0.05 5.44
CA SER A 124 -11.17 1.47 5.61
C SER A 124 -10.32 2.06 4.47
N LEU A 125 -10.21 3.39 4.39
CA LEU A 125 -9.34 4.04 3.39
C LEU A 125 -7.87 3.68 3.63
N GLU A 126 -7.46 3.55 4.88
CA GLU A 126 -6.13 3.13 5.30
C GLU A 126 -5.85 1.70 4.86
N GLU A 127 -6.76 0.75 5.13
CA GLU A 127 -6.60 -0.65 4.75
C GLU A 127 -6.50 -0.82 3.23
N ARG A 128 -7.29 -0.05 2.47
CA ARG A 128 -7.22 0.05 1.00
C ARG A 128 -5.86 0.57 0.51
N GLY A 129 -5.32 1.60 1.17
CA GLY A 129 -3.99 2.11 0.90
C GLY A 129 -2.90 1.07 1.21
N ALA A 130 -3.06 0.32 2.30
CA ALA A 130 -2.16 -0.73 2.74
C ALA A 130 -2.05 -1.86 1.70
N ALA A 131 -3.19 -2.40 1.27
CA ALA A 131 -3.24 -3.48 0.28
C ALA A 131 -2.68 -3.02 -1.08
N TRP A 132 -2.98 -1.80 -1.51
CA TRP A 132 -2.43 -1.23 -2.74
C TRP A 132 -0.90 -1.09 -2.68
N LEU A 133 -0.34 -0.57 -1.58
CA LEU A 133 1.11 -0.48 -1.40
C LEU A 133 1.78 -1.87 -1.40
N PHE A 134 1.19 -2.85 -0.71
CA PHE A 134 1.71 -4.21 -0.68
C PHE A 134 1.77 -4.82 -2.08
N LEU A 135 0.68 -4.74 -2.84
CA LEU A 135 0.61 -5.28 -4.19
C LEU A 135 1.55 -4.58 -5.17
N ARG A 136 1.74 -3.27 -5.03
CA ARG A 136 2.73 -2.52 -5.82
C ARG A 136 4.16 -2.97 -5.56
N TRP A 137 4.54 -3.07 -4.28
CA TRP A 137 5.84 -3.59 -3.91
C TRP A 137 6.02 -5.03 -4.40
N LEU A 138 4.98 -5.87 -4.26
CA LEU A 138 5.02 -7.26 -4.72
C LEU A 138 5.28 -7.34 -6.23
N ALA A 139 4.59 -6.53 -7.04
CA ALA A 139 4.80 -6.51 -8.49
C ALA A 139 6.14 -5.91 -8.91
N ASP A 140 6.70 -4.96 -8.14
CA ASP A 140 8.07 -4.47 -8.38
C ASP A 140 9.10 -5.62 -8.31
N HIS A 141 8.87 -6.62 -7.45
CA HIS A 141 9.79 -7.75 -7.26
C HIS A 141 9.41 -9.03 -8.01
N LYS A 142 8.14 -9.17 -8.42
CA LYS A 142 7.60 -10.37 -9.09
C LYS A 142 7.14 -10.15 -10.52
N GLY A 143 7.15 -8.91 -10.99
CA GLY A 143 6.60 -8.48 -12.27
C GLY A 143 5.08 -8.32 -12.24
N GLU A 144 4.55 -7.41 -13.05
CA GLU A 144 3.11 -7.06 -13.08
C GLU A 144 2.19 -8.24 -13.47
N ALA A 145 2.72 -9.28 -14.14
CA ALA A 145 1.98 -10.52 -14.42
C ALA A 145 1.51 -11.25 -13.14
N ILE A 146 2.03 -10.90 -11.96
CA ILE A 146 1.51 -11.42 -10.69
C ILE A 146 0.03 -11.09 -10.50
N PHE A 147 -0.45 -9.92 -10.93
CA PHE A 147 -1.83 -9.50 -10.70
C PHE A 147 -2.84 -10.42 -11.41
N SER A 148 -2.57 -10.76 -12.68
CA SER A 148 -3.43 -11.68 -13.43
C SER A 148 -3.37 -13.09 -12.85
N ARG A 149 -2.19 -13.55 -12.39
CA ARG A 149 -2.05 -14.87 -11.76
C ARG A 149 -2.79 -14.96 -10.41
N LEU A 150 -2.80 -13.88 -9.61
CA LEU A 150 -3.58 -13.81 -8.37
C LEU A 150 -5.09 -13.94 -8.66
N VAL A 151 -5.60 -13.15 -9.61
CA VAL A 151 -7.01 -13.19 -10.04
C VAL A 151 -7.40 -14.56 -10.63
N GLN A 152 -6.46 -15.25 -11.28
CA GLN A 152 -6.67 -16.54 -11.94
C GLN A 152 -6.28 -17.74 -11.07
N SER A 153 -6.09 -17.55 -9.77
CA SER A 153 -5.75 -18.61 -8.85
C SER A 153 -6.99 -19.31 -8.31
N PRO A 154 -6.95 -20.64 -8.05
CA PRO A 154 -8.00 -21.31 -7.28
C PRO A 154 -7.87 -21.06 -5.77
N ARG A 155 -6.76 -20.46 -5.33
CA ARG A 155 -6.52 -20.09 -3.92
C ARG A 155 -7.01 -18.65 -3.68
N ARG A 156 -7.18 -18.30 -2.41
CA ARG A 156 -7.56 -16.95 -1.97
C ARG A 156 -6.65 -16.45 -0.85
N GLY A 157 -6.66 -15.16 -0.60
CA GLY A 157 -6.00 -14.52 0.52
C GLY A 157 -4.50 -14.72 0.55
N ILE A 158 -3.97 -14.89 1.76
CA ILE A 158 -2.56 -15.19 2.01
C ILE A 158 -2.09 -16.41 1.21
N ALA A 159 -2.88 -17.50 1.21
CA ALA A 159 -2.53 -18.72 0.48
C ALA A 159 -2.45 -18.50 -1.04
N ASN A 160 -3.21 -17.54 -1.59
CA ASN A 160 -3.09 -17.13 -2.99
C ASN A 160 -1.77 -16.41 -3.24
N VAL A 161 -1.44 -15.43 -2.39
CA VAL A 161 -0.18 -14.68 -2.52
C VAL A 161 1.02 -15.62 -2.44
N GLU A 162 1.07 -16.52 -1.45
CA GLU A 162 2.17 -17.47 -1.29
C GLU A 162 2.33 -18.37 -2.52
N ALA A 163 1.21 -18.87 -3.04
CA ALA A 163 1.18 -19.73 -4.21
C ALA A 163 1.68 -19.06 -5.48
N VAL A 164 1.32 -17.79 -5.69
CA VAL A 164 1.64 -17.08 -6.93
C VAL A 164 3.02 -16.41 -6.84
N ALA A 165 3.39 -15.91 -5.67
CA ALA A 165 4.68 -15.30 -5.42
C ALA A 165 5.80 -16.32 -5.23
N ASP A 166 5.46 -17.58 -4.91
CA ASP A 166 6.40 -18.65 -4.57
C ASP A 166 7.32 -18.27 -3.41
N GLU A 167 6.75 -17.61 -2.39
CA GLU A 167 7.43 -17.17 -1.17
C GLU A 167 6.43 -17.17 -0.02
N SER A 168 6.90 -17.43 1.20
CA SER A 168 6.03 -17.34 2.38
C SER A 168 5.54 -15.91 2.59
N PHE A 169 4.29 -15.76 3.03
CA PHE A 169 3.72 -14.45 3.29
C PHE A 169 4.44 -13.75 4.43
N ALA A 170 4.92 -14.52 5.42
CA ALA A 170 5.77 -14.01 6.49
C ALA A 170 7.00 -13.27 5.95
N SER A 171 7.73 -13.86 5.00
CA SER A 171 8.90 -13.22 4.39
C SER A 171 8.51 -12.01 3.54
N LEU A 172 7.45 -12.13 2.71
CA LEU A 172 6.97 -11.04 1.87
C LEU A 172 6.53 -9.84 2.70
N PHE A 173 5.76 -10.09 3.77
CA PHE A 173 5.24 -9.05 4.65
C PHE A 173 6.37 -8.34 5.41
N GLY A 174 7.33 -9.09 5.98
CA GLY A 174 8.49 -8.50 6.65
C GLY A 174 9.33 -7.62 5.72
N ASP A 175 9.59 -8.09 4.49
CA ASP A 175 10.36 -7.33 3.50
C ASP A 175 9.60 -6.09 3.00
N PHE A 176 8.29 -6.20 2.81
CA PHE A 176 7.40 -5.07 2.48
C PHE A 176 7.42 -4.00 3.58
N THR A 177 7.32 -4.40 4.85
CA THR A 177 7.44 -3.47 5.99
C THR A 177 8.79 -2.77 5.99
N LEU A 178 9.89 -3.48 5.72
CA LEU A 178 11.20 -2.85 5.56
C LEU A 178 11.25 -1.91 4.35
N ALA A 179 10.55 -2.24 3.26
CA ALA A 179 10.53 -1.43 2.05
C ALA A 179 9.77 -0.10 2.19
N ILE A 180 8.68 -0.07 2.97
CA ILE A 180 7.97 1.17 3.29
C ILE A 180 8.93 2.20 3.90
N TRP A 181 9.74 1.79 4.88
CA TRP A 181 10.69 2.70 5.51
C TRP A 181 11.96 2.90 4.67
N GLY A 182 12.49 1.81 4.11
CA GLY A 182 13.79 1.76 3.42
C GLY A 182 13.85 2.52 2.09
N ASP A 183 12.73 2.75 1.41
CA ASP A 183 12.75 3.43 0.12
C ASP A 183 13.13 4.93 0.27
N SER A 184 14.32 5.26 -0.25
CA SER A 184 14.89 6.61 -0.25
C SER A 184 15.00 7.26 1.14
N LEU A 185 15.56 6.54 2.12
CA LEU A 185 15.88 7.11 3.43
C LEU A 185 16.64 8.44 3.32
N VAL A 186 16.22 9.42 4.12
CA VAL A 186 16.81 10.77 4.11
C VAL A 186 18.28 10.70 4.54
N GLY A 187 19.15 11.33 3.75
CA GLY A 187 20.60 11.33 4.01
C GLY A 187 21.33 10.04 3.63
N VAL A 188 20.62 9.06 3.05
CA VAL A 188 21.19 7.76 2.65
C VAL A 188 21.07 7.62 1.14
N PRO A 189 22.17 7.37 0.40
CA PRO A 189 22.08 7.06 -1.03
C PRO A 189 21.17 5.86 -1.28
N ARG A 190 20.26 5.96 -2.25
CA ARG A 190 19.18 4.97 -2.43
C ARG A 190 19.69 3.56 -2.72
N ASP A 191 20.83 3.44 -3.39
CA ASP A 191 21.50 2.17 -3.73
C ASP A 191 22.17 1.48 -2.53
N ARG A 192 22.36 2.20 -1.42
CA ARG A 192 22.83 1.62 -0.15
C ARG A 192 21.77 0.77 0.54
N VAL A 193 20.51 0.93 0.16
CA VAL A 193 19.41 0.07 0.62
C VAL A 193 19.20 -1.04 -0.43
N PRO A 194 19.22 -2.32 -0.04
CA PRO A 194 18.95 -3.44 -0.95
C PRO A 194 17.67 -3.24 -1.75
N ALA A 195 17.65 -3.67 -3.01
CA ALA A 195 16.49 -3.51 -3.90
C ALA A 195 15.21 -4.08 -3.28
N ARG A 196 15.29 -5.23 -2.59
CA ARG A 196 14.18 -5.88 -1.90
C ARG A 196 13.47 -4.96 -0.89
N TYR A 197 14.19 -4.02 -0.27
CA TYR A 197 13.66 -3.08 0.71
C TYR A 197 13.38 -1.70 0.08
N ARG A 198 12.95 -1.69 -1.18
CA ARG A 198 12.58 -0.48 -1.94
C ARG A 198 11.38 -0.76 -2.85
N PHE A 199 10.67 0.31 -3.21
CA PHE A 199 9.74 0.32 -4.35
C PHE A 199 10.54 0.65 -5.61
N LEU A 200 10.51 -0.21 -6.62
CA LEU A 200 11.38 -0.12 -7.80
C LEU A 200 10.78 0.75 -8.91
N SER A 201 9.47 0.69 -9.16
CA SER A 201 8.84 1.42 -10.28
C SER A 201 8.57 2.89 -9.96
N ARG A 202 7.87 3.18 -8.86
CA ARG A 202 7.64 4.55 -8.39
C ARG A 202 8.09 4.69 -6.95
N ASN A 203 9.03 5.61 -6.73
CA ASN A 203 9.62 5.87 -5.43
C ASN A 203 8.55 6.32 -4.42
N LEU A 204 8.37 5.54 -3.36
CA LEU A 204 7.31 5.75 -2.38
C LEU A 204 7.49 7.09 -1.67
N ARG A 205 8.70 7.38 -1.17
CA ARG A 205 8.93 8.59 -0.38
C ARG A 205 8.76 9.86 -1.20
N GLN A 206 9.22 9.89 -2.46
CA GLN A 206 9.01 11.01 -3.37
C GLN A 206 7.52 11.19 -3.70
N LEU A 207 6.79 10.10 -3.97
CA LEU A 207 5.35 10.16 -4.21
C LEU A 207 4.60 10.75 -3.00
N MET A 208 4.89 10.25 -1.80
CA MET A 208 4.25 10.73 -0.57
C MET A 208 4.62 12.19 -0.27
N ALA A 209 5.89 12.58 -0.45
CA ALA A 209 6.32 13.96 -0.24
C ALA A 209 5.63 14.93 -1.20
N ARG A 210 5.44 14.50 -2.44
CA ARG A 210 4.73 15.29 -3.44
C ARG A 210 3.23 15.33 -3.18
N GLN A 211 2.63 14.23 -2.74
CA GLN A 211 1.24 14.18 -2.32
C GLN A 211 0.98 15.08 -1.11
N ALA A 212 1.88 15.07 -0.11
CA ALA A 212 1.81 15.96 1.05
C ALA A 212 1.82 17.43 0.64
N LEU A 213 2.72 17.81 -0.27
CA LEU A 213 2.78 19.18 -0.80
C LEU A 213 1.46 19.59 -1.50
N ILE A 214 0.91 18.72 -2.35
CA ILE A 214 -0.35 19.00 -3.07
C ILE A 214 -1.52 19.14 -2.09
N ALA A 215 -1.56 18.30 -1.05
CA ALA A 215 -2.62 18.29 -0.04
C ALA A 215 -2.43 19.35 1.07
N GLY A 216 -1.30 20.06 1.11
CA GLY A 216 -0.97 21.00 2.18
C GLY A 216 -0.67 20.33 3.53
N TRP A 217 -0.22 19.08 3.52
CA TRP A 217 0.15 18.35 4.73
C TRP A 217 1.60 18.64 5.16
N PRO A 218 1.88 18.73 6.47
CA PRO A 218 3.20 19.13 6.97
C PRO A 218 4.25 18.04 6.83
N ASP A 219 3.85 16.76 6.86
CA ASP A 219 4.77 15.63 6.89
C ASP A 219 5.04 15.12 5.46
N PRO A 220 6.24 15.27 4.89
CA PRO A 220 6.55 14.74 3.55
C PRO A 220 6.54 13.21 3.52
N PHE A 221 6.62 12.55 4.66
CA PHE A 221 6.48 11.10 4.78
C PHE A 221 5.87 10.77 6.14
N PRO A 222 4.63 10.25 6.21
CA PRO A 222 3.86 10.32 7.45
C PRO A 222 4.08 9.14 8.40
N VAL A 223 4.99 8.19 8.08
CA VAL A 223 5.40 7.16 9.03
C VAL A 223 6.12 7.82 10.21
N LYS A 224 5.69 7.49 11.43
CA LYS A 224 6.24 8.03 12.69
C LYS A 224 6.93 6.95 13.51
N PRO A 225 8.26 6.77 13.36
CA PRO A 225 8.98 5.78 14.14
C PRO A 225 9.04 6.16 15.63
N VAL A 226 8.85 5.17 16.49
CA VAL A 226 9.10 5.29 17.93
C VAL A 226 10.62 5.34 18.15
N ARG A 227 11.11 6.33 18.89
CA ARG A 227 12.52 6.40 19.27
C ARG A 227 12.76 5.52 20.49
N VAL A 228 13.67 4.56 20.36
CA VAL A 228 14.11 3.68 21.46
C VAL A 228 15.57 4.02 21.77
N PRO A 229 15.86 4.72 22.89
CA PRO A 229 17.24 4.98 23.29
C PRO A 229 17.93 3.69 23.76
N VAL A 230 19.26 3.69 23.77
CA VAL A 230 20.04 2.58 24.34
C VAL A 230 19.70 2.42 25.83
N GLY A 231 19.32 1.21 26.23
CA GLY A 231 18.83 0.91 27.58
C GLY A 231 17.35 1.23 27.82
N GLY A 232 16.65 1.77 26.81
CA GLY A 232 15.20 1.98 26.84
C GLY A 232 14.42 0.80 26.26
N PHE A 233 13.10 0.91 26.30
CA PHE A 233 12.16 -0.01 25.68
C PHE A 233 11.01 0.75 25.03
N ALA A 234 10.27 0.07 24.17
CA ALA A 234 8.97 0.50 23.68
C ALA A 234 8.02 -0.70 23.76
N GLU A 235 6.76 -0.42 24.10
CA GLU A 235 5.69 -1.41 24.15
C GLU A 235 4.49 -0.92 23.35
N GLY A 236 3.66 -1.84 22.90
CA GLY A 236 2.46 -1.53 22.14
C GLY A 236 1.75 -2.80 21.69
N PRO A 237 0.50 -2.67 21.22
CA PRO A 237 -0.24 -3.80 20.67
C PRO A 237 0.45 -4.30 19.38
N LEU A 238 0.50 -5.61 19.22
CA LEU A 238 0.90 -6.27 17.98
C LEU A 238 -0.35 -6.87 17.34
N VAL A 239 -0.99 -6.09 16.47
CA VAL A 239 -2.22 -6.49 15.77
C VAL A 239 -1.86 -7.24 14.48
N PRO A 240 -2.53 -8.35 14.14
CA PRO A 240 -2.23 -9.09 12.92
C PRO A 240 -2.28 -8.23 11.65
N GLY A 241 -1.21 -8.30 10.84
CA GLY A 241 -1.08 -7.57 9.58
C GLY A 241 -0.84 -6.06 9.73
N THR A 242 -0.59 -5.56 10.94
CA THR A 242 -0.11 -4.18 11.18
C THR A 242 1.41 -4.15 11.32
N MET A 243 1.99 -2.95 11.39
CA MET A 243 3.44 -2.78 11.53
C MET A 243 3.78 -1.54 12.35
N VAL A 244 4.83 -1.64 13.17
CA VAL A 244 5.34 -0.56 14.01
C VAL A 244 6.78 -0.28 13.62
N TYR A 245 7.11 0.99 13.45
CA TYR A 245 8.46 1.43 13.11
C TYR A 245 9.18 1.94 14.36
N GLY A 246 10.45 1.54 14.51
CA GLY A 246 11.32 1.98 15.58
C GLY A 246 12.64 2.52 15.05
N SER A 247 13.22 3.49 15.75
CA SER A 247 14.62 3.90 15.55
C SER A 247 15.40 3.64 16.83
N LEU A 248 16.45 2.83 16.73
CA LEU A 248 17.36 2.52 17.84
C LEU A 248 18.59 3.42 17.75
N GLY A 249 18.92 4.11 18.84
CA GLY A 249 20.10 4.97 18.93
C GLY A 249 19.85 6.32 19.61
N PRO A 250 20.77 7.30 19.47
CA PRO A 250 21.98 7.25 18.64
C PRO A 250 23.00 6.24 19.15
N PHE A 251 23.86 5.74 18.25
CA PHE A 251 25.02 4.93 18.59
C PHE A 251 26.28 5.77 18.45
N THR A 252 27.25 5.60 19.36
CA THR A 252 28.57 6.24 19.25
C THR A 252 29.61 5.26 18.69
N ALA A 253 30.63 5.80 18.00
CA ALA A 253 31.74 4.99 17.50
C ALA A 253 32.46 4.31 18.68
N GLY A 254 32.68 3.00 18.58
CA GLY A 254 33.30 2.22 19.65
C GLY A 254 32.37 1.87 20.83
N GLN A 255 31.07 2.19 20.75
CA GLN A 255 30.10 1.74 21.74
C GLN A 255 30.04 0.20 21.79
N THR A 256 29.83 -0.34 22.99
CA THR A 256 29.56 -1.76 23.19
C THR A 256 28.33 -2.22 22.39
N PRO A 257 28.32 -3.47 21.88
CA PRO A 257 27.14 -4.03 21.21
C PRO A 257 25.89 -3.90 22.09
N VAL A 258 24.78 -3.50 21.47
CA VAL A 258 23.47 -3.41 22.13
C VAL A 258 22.67 -4.65 21.80
N THR A 259 22.09 -5.27 22.83
CA THR A 259 21.13 -6.36 22.69
C THR A 259 19.72 -5.80 22.55
N LEU A 260 18.98 -6.27 21.55
CA LEU A 260 17.56 -5.97 21.38
C LEU A 260 16.75 -7.21 21.76
N THR A 261 15.78 -7.02 22.65
CA THR A 261 14.85 -8.08 23.08
C THR A 261 13.47 -7.76 22.53
N PHE A 262 12.82 -8.76 21.91
CA PHE A 262 11.46 -8.66 21.39
C PHE A 262 10.62 -9.78 21.98
N THR A 263 9.74 -9.41 22.92
CA THR A 263 8.97 -10.34 23.76
C THR A 263 7.54 -9.85 23.92
N ARG A 264 6.69 -10.70 24.49
CA ARG A 264 5.39 -10.31 25.03
C ARG A 264 5.57 -9.36 26.22
N GLN A 265 4.48 -8.72 26.64
CA GLN A 265 4.50 -7.73 27.73
C GLN A 265 4.95 -8.33 29.08
N ASP A 266 4.69 -9.61 29.31
CA ASP A 266 5.14 -10.35 30.49
C ASP A 266 6.60 -10.83 30.41
N GLY A 267 7.33 -10.48 29.35
CA GLY A 267 8.71 -10.91 29.10
C GLY A 267 8.85 -12.31 28.50
N SER A 268 7.74 -13.03 28.26
CA SER A 268 7.78 -14.35 27.63
C SER A 268 8.03 -14.25 26.11
N ALA A 269 8.56 -15.34 25.54
CA ALA A 269 8.74 -15.44 24.10
C ALA A 269 7.39 -15.54 23.37
N PHE A 270 7.34 -15.03 22.14
CA PHE A 270 6.20 -15.27 21.25
C PHE A 270 6.12 -16.74 20.85
N GLY A 271 4.91 -17.28 20.78
CA GLY A 271 4.64 -18.62 20.26
C GLY A 271 4.74 -18.64 18.73
N ALA A 272 4.98 -19.82 18.15
CA ALA A 272 5.09 -19.97 16.69
C ALA A 272 3.83 -19.50 15.92
N GLY A 273 2.65 -19.61 16.54
CA GLY A 273 1.38 -19.15 15.96
C GLY A 273 1.11 -17.65 16.09
N ASP A 274 1.92 -16.90 16.85
CA ASP A 274 1.70 -15.46 17.05
C ASP A 274 2.06 -14.65 15.79
N GLY A 275 2.89 -15.21 14.91
CA GLY A 275 3.33 -14.53 13.68
C GLY A 275 4.17 -13.27 13.94
N ALA A 276 4.65 -13.07 15.17
CA ALA A 276 5.42 -11.90 15.57
C ALA A 276 6.79 -11.88 14.88
N GLN A 277 7.12 -10.75 14.25
CA GLN A 277 8.35 -10.59 13.49
C GLN A 277 9.05 -9.29 13.83
N LEU A 278 10.39 -9.32 13.74
CA LEU A 278 11.24 -8.14 13.91
C LEU A 278 12.20 -8.06 12.71
N GLY A 279 12.00 -7.04 11.87
CA GLY A 279 12.93 -6.68 10.80
C GLY A 279 13.93 -5.63 11.26
N ILE A 280 15.22 -5.82 10.95
CA ILE A 280 16.27 -4.85 11.30
C ILE A 280 16.95 -4.36 10.02
N LEU A 281 16.71 -3.10 9.66
CA LEU A 281 17.46 -2.41 8.61
C LEU A 281 18.62 -1.61 9.23
N ARG A 282 19.84 -2.15 9.15
CA ARG A 282 21.05 -1.41 9.52
C ARG A 282 21.58 -0.65 8.32
N VAL A 283 21.50 0.68 8.37
CA VAL A 283 22.10 1.54 7.36
C VAL A 283 23.47 1.99 7.85
N LYS A 284 24.50 1.74 7.03
CA LYS A 284 25.89 2.18 7.25
C LYS A 284 26.22 3.35 6.35
#